data_AF-A0A935DWK2-F1
#
_entry.id   AF-A0A935DWK2-F1
#
_cell.length_a   1.000
_cell.length_b   1.000
_cell.length_c   1.000
_cell.angle_alpha   90.00
_cell.angle_beta   90.00
_cell.angle_gamma   90.00
#
_symmetry.space_group_name_H-M   'P 1'
#
loop_
_entity.id
_entity.type
_entity.pdbx_description
1 polymer ?
#
loop_
_entity_poly.entity_id
_entity_poly.type
_entity_poly.pdbx_seq_one_letter_code
_entity_poly.pdbx_strand_id
1 'polypeptide(L)'
;MIKQLTSNIKWSPIPLVILIFATFASCDNYEQDYPTQGAHSNSVDYLIAPDTILTMLSQGDSNVFFPVQATPGPNDDLLPNGSFSWTQADYLKIAAALSQHAWGDQLEGWKIYSLDIDRNCRNLNAGFDSFRATYYKETTINSEERYITRQIDIFPLAKLVTWRDGADYPHSFLKPWHAVDFNNFKITADEALQIAEENGGVDARLKSNNECMILVSLYQRNQNKWSVTYYPLVSFQALINPYNGEFKIFNELH
;
A
#
# COMPACT_ATOMS: atom_id res chain seq x y z
N MET A 1 -65.35 32.92 60.64
CA MET A 1 -65.82 32.65 59.26
C MET A 1 -64.87 33.35 58.29
N ILE A 2 -63.72 32.74 58.00
CA ILE A 2 -62.79 33.15 56.94
C ILE A 2 -62.41 31.85 56.22
N LYS A 3 -62.80 31.80 54.95
CA LYS A 3 -62.68 30.64 54.06
C LYS A 3 -61.23 30.48 53.61
N GLN A 4 -60.78 29.22 53.62
CA GLN A 4 -59.53 28.76 53.01
C GLN A 4 -59.51 29.07 51.50
N LEU A 5 -58.38 29.61 51.04
CA LEU A 5 -58.03 29.73 49.62
C LEU A 5 -57.37 28.42 49.18
N THR A 6 -58.08 27.63 48.39
CA THR A 6 -57.53 26.52 47.61
C THR A 6 -57.07 27.06 46.26
N SER A 7 -55.76 27.17 46.04
CA SER A 7 -55.19 27.52 44.74
C SER A 7 -54.92 26.25 43.92
N ASN A 8 -55.63 26.15 42.80
CA ASN A 8 -55.53 25.13 41.76
C ASN A 8 -54.11 25.05 41.16
N ILE A 9 -53.45 23.90 41.32
CA ILE A 9 -52.25 23.53 40.56
C ILE A 9 -52.75 22.96 39.21
N LYS A 10 -52.61 23.76 38.14
CA LYS A 10 -52.79 23.31 36.76
C LYS A 10 -51.58 22.46 36.35
N TRP A 11 -51.76 21.16 36.28
CA TRP A 11 -50.80 20.24 35.65
C TRP A 11 -50.85 20.44 34.14
N SER A 12 -49.78 20.97 33.56
CA SER A 12 -49.58 21.00 32.11
C SER A 12 -49.12 19.62 31.67
N PRO A 13 -49.74 18.99 30.65
CA PRO A 13 -49.25 17.72 30.13
C PRO A 13 -47.92 17.97 29.41
N ILE A 14 -46.84 17.42 29.95
CA ILE A 14 -45.56 17.34 29.26
C ILE A 14 -45.76 16.34 28.11
N PRO A 15 -45.58 16.73 26.83
CA PRO A 15 -45.63 15.77 25.75
C PRO A 15 -44.45 14.81 25.91
N LEU A 16 -44.80 13.53 26.08
CA LEU A 16 -43.90 12.39 26.10
C LEU A 16 -43.18 12.32 24.74
N VAL A 17 -42.01 12.96 24.63
CA VAL A 17 -41.13 12.79 23.48
C VAL A 17 -40.54 11.39 23.57
N ILE A 18 -41.19 10.45 22.87
CA ILE A 18 -40.69 9.10 22.66
C ILE A 18 -39.44 9.24 21.79
N LEU A 19 -38.25 9.18 22.42
CA LEU A 19 -37.00 8.94 21.72
C LEU A 19 -37.09 7.51 21.15
N ILE A 20 -37.46 7.41 19.88
CA ILE A 20 -37.30 6.19 19.11
C ILE A 20 -35.78 5.98 18.97
N PHE A 21 -35.21 5.14 19.83
CA PHE A 21 -33.91 4.53 19.57
C PHE A 21 -34.07 3.67 18.32
N ALA A 22 -33.80 4.26 17.16
CA ALA A 22 -33.73 3.54 15.91
C ALA A 22 -32.56 2.55 16.00
N THR A 23 -32.91 1.31 16.33
CA THR A 23 -32.06 0.13 16.18
C THR A 23 -31.82 -0.12 14.70
N PHE A 24 -30.86 0.60 14.13
CA PHE A 24 -30.20 0.23 12.87
C PHE A 24 -28.69 0.23 13.11
N ALA A 25 -28.26 -0.57 14.08
CA ALA A 25 -26.89 -1.06 14.13
C ALA A 25 -26.85 -2.45 13.49
N SER A 26 -27.22 -2.53 12.20
CA SER A 26 -26.57 -3.54 11.37
C SER A 26 -25.15 -3.05 11.20
N CYS A 27 -24.29 -3.43 12.14
CA CYS A 27 -22.85 -3.43 11.97
C CYS A 27 -22.51 -4.48 10.91
N ASP A 28 -22.88 -4.22 9.65
CA ASP A 28 -22.11 -4.76 8.54
C ASP A 28 -20.80 -3.97 8.52
N ASN A 29 -19.93 -4.33 9.47
CA ASN A 29 -18.50 -4.05 9.45
C ASN A 29 -17.89 -4.86 8.29
N TYR A 30 -18.37 -4.62 7.07
CA TYR A 30 -17.68 -5.15 5.92
C TYR A 30 -16.46 -4.28 5.74
N GLU A 31 -15.32 -4.88 6.04
CA GLU A 31 -13.95 -4.43 5.83
C GLU A 31 -13.65 -4.25 4.33
N GLN A 32 -14.61 -3.68 3.59
CA GLN A 32 -14.58 -3.39 2.16
C GLN A 32 -14.06 -1.98 1.86
N ASP A 33 -13.62 -1.25 2.90
CA ASP A 33 -13.12 0.13 2.81
C ASP A 33 -11.73 0.23 2.15
N TYR A 34 -11.08 -0.90 1.82
CA TYR A 34 -9.67 -0.94 1.45
C TYR A 34 -9.39 -1.84 0.25
N PRO A 35 -8.41 -1.46 -0.58
CA PRO A 35 -7.97 -2.29 -1.68
C PRO A 35 -7.29 -3.54 -1.14
N THR A 36 -8.01 -4.65 -1.16
CA THR A 36 -7.48 -5.98 -0.89
C THR A 36 -7.04 -6.64 -2.20
N GLN A 37 -6.04 -7.51 -2.11
CA GLN A 37 -5.60 -8.35 -3.22
C GLN A 37 -6.73 -9.33 -3.57
N GLY A 38 -7.59 -8.96 -4.52
CA GLY A 38 -8.73 -9.78 -4.95
C GLY A 38 -9.90 -9.00 -5.52
N ALA A 39 -9.96 -7.68 -5.31
CA ALA A 39 -11.04 -6.87 -5.86
C ALA A 39 -10.85 -6.51 -7.34
N HIS A 40 -9.63 -6.63 -7.88
CA HIS A 40 -9.34 -6.30 -9.27
C HIS A 40 -9.91 -7.38 -10.20
N SER A 41 -10.79 -6.98 -11.10
CA SER A 41 -11.46 -7.88 -12.04
C SER A 41 -10.60 -8.21 -13.26
N ASN A 42 -9.61 -7.37 -13.58
CA ASN A 42 -8.68 -7.59 -14.69
C ASN A 42 -7.25 -7.68 -14.18
N SER A 43 -6.47 -8.57 -14.80
CA SER A 43 -5.04 -8.75 -14.54
C SER A 43 -4.37 -9.20 -15.83
N VAL A 44 -3.23 -8.61 -16.17
CA VAL A 44 -2.42 -9.04 -17.32
C VAL A 44 -0.95 -9.07 -16.92
N ASP A 45 -0.29 -10.15 -17.32
CA ASP A 45 1.12 -10.39 -17.06
C ASP A 45 1.96 -10.15 -18.32
N TYR A 46 3.14 -9.58 -18.11
CA TYR A 46 4.16 -9.38 -19.14
C TYR A 46 5.51 -9.90 -18.68
N LEU A 47 6.24 -10.51 -19.61
CA LEU A 47 7.66 -10.76 -19.46
C LEU A 47 8.44 -9.48 -19.73
N ILE A 48 9.56 -9.34 -19.03
CA ILE A 48 10.53 -8.27 -19.20
C ILE A 48 11.95 -8.84 -19.31
N ALA A 49 12.90 -8.03 -19.75
CA ALA A 49 14.32 -8.31 -19.67
C ALA A 49 14.95 -7.44 -18.58
N PRO A 50 15.07 -7.90 -17.32
CA PRO A 50 15.53 -7.07 -16.21
C PRO A 50 16.92 -6.44 -16.44
N ASP A 51 17.82 -7.15 -17.11
CA ASP A 51 19.17 -6.65 -17.38
C ASP A 51 19.21 -5.44 -18.33
N THR A 52 18.18 -5.25 -19.17
CA THR A 52 18.19 -4.23 -20.23
C THR A 52 17.04 -3.24 -20.14
N ILE A 53 15.95 -3.56 -19.41
CA ILE A 53 14.72 -2.75 -19.40
C ILE A 53 14.97 -1.29 -19.01
N LEU A 54 15.76 -1.01 -17.98
CA LEU A 54 16.02 0.36 -17.53
C LEU A 54 16.78 1.19 -18.59
N THR A 55 17.73 0.55 -19.27
CA THR A 55 18.49 1.14 -20.38
C THR A 55 17.59 1.40 -21.58
N MET A 56 16.78 0.41 -21.98
CA MET A 56 15.84 0.55 -23.09
C MET A 56 14.81 1.66 -22.83
N LEU A 57 14.23 1.70 -21.63
CA LEU A 57 13.33 2.78 -21.22
C LEU A 57 14.02 4.15 -21.22
N SER A 58 15.30 4.24 -20.85
CA SER A 58 16.05 5.51 -20.92
C SER A 58 16.29 6.01 -22.35
N GLN A 59 16.27 5.10 -23.33
CA GLN A 59 16.40 5.40 -24.75
C GLN A 59 15.03 5.69 -25.41
N GLY A 60 13.94 5.66 -24.63
CA GLY A 60 12.59 5.88 -25.13
C GLY A 60 11.94 4.66 -25.77
N ASP A 61 12.52 3.46 -25.61
CA ASP A 61 11.93 2.23 -26.14
C ASP A 61 10.76 1.77 -25.25
N SER A 62 9.57 1.66 -25.84
CA SER A 62 8.36 1.18 -25.18
C SER A 62 8.08 -0.31 -25.41
N ASN A 63 8.87 -1.00 -26.25
CA ASN A 63 8.68 -2.40 -26.62
C ASN A 63 9.46 -3.35 -25.68
N VAL A 64 9.31 -3.13 -24.38
CA VAL A 64 10.03 -3.88 -23.33
C VAL A 64 9.13 -4.86 -22.56
N PHE A 65 7.82 -4.83 -22.84
CA PHE A 65 6.81 -5.66 -22.19
C PHE A 65 6.27 -6.69 -23.20
N PHE A 66 6.51 -7.97 -22.94
CA PHE A 66 6.11 -9.06 -23.83
C PHE A 66 4.94 -9.83 -23.21
N PRO A 67 3.79 -9.97 -23.89
CA PRO A 67 2.61 -10.60 -23.30
C PRO A 67 2.90 -12.06 -22.95
N VAL A 68 2.47 -12.48 -21.76
CA VAL A 68 2.57 -13.87 -21.32
C VAL A 68 1.36 -14.64 -21.88
N GLN A 69 1.61 -15.75 -22.60
CA GLN A 69 0.50 -16.56 -23.16
C GLN A 69 -0.18 -17.46 -22.12
N ALA A 70 0.54 -17.83 -21.05
CA ALA A 70 0.01 -18.55 -19.91
C ALA A 70 0.76 -18.12 -18.64
N THR A 71 0.04 -17.60 -17.65
CA THR A 71 0.62 -17.28 -16.33
C THR A 71 1.23 -18.56 -15.75
N PRO A 72 2.52 -18.55 -15.38
CA PRO A 72 3.15 -19.69 -14.72
C PRO A 72 2.32 -20.14 -13.52
N GLY A 73 2.11 -21.44 -13.36
CA GLY A 73 1.36 -21.95 -12.21
C GLY A 73 2.10 -21.65 -10.90
N PRO A 74 1.41 -21.68 -9.75
CA PRO A 74 2.02 -21.43 -8.43
C PRO A 74 3.13 -22.43 -8.04
N ASN A 75 3.30 -23.52 -8.82
CA ASN A 75 4.33 -24.54 -8.65
C ASN A 75 5.45 -24.45 -9.71
N ASP A 76 5.36 -23.51 -10.65
CA ASP A 76 6.38 -23.32 -11.67
C ASP A 76 7.51 -22.47 -11.10
N ASP A 77 8.53 -23.17 -10.61
CA ASP A 77 9.87 -22.72 -10.25
C ASP A 77 10.02 -21.84 -9.00
N LEU A 78 10.81 -22.36 -8.05
CA LEU A 78 11.53 -21.54 -7.08
C LEU A 78 12.22 -20.42 -7.87
N LEU A 79 11.88 -19.16 -7.58
CA LEU A 79 12.54 -18.01 -8.20
C LEU A 79 14.06 -18.23 -8.14
N PRO A 80 14.79 -18.01 -9.25
CA PRO A 80 16.21 -18.25 -9.27
C PRO A 80 16.89 -17.43 -8.18
N ASN A 81 17.87 -18.03 -7.51
CA ASN A 81 18.72 -17.28 -6.58
C ASN A 81 19.41 -16.15 -7.35
N GLY A 82 19.33 -14.94 -6.83
CA GLY A 82 19.89 -13.76 -7.47
C GLY A 82 19.26 -12.50 -6.89
N SER A 83 19.64 -11.37 -7.46
CA SER A 83 19.06 -10.07 -7.16
C SER A 83 19.49 -9.06 -8.22
N PHE A 84 18.75 -7.96 -8.30
CA PHE A 84 19.09 -6.82 -9.14
C PHE A 84 19.41 -5.62 -8.26
N SER A 85 20.34 -4.77 -8.69
CA SER A 85 20.69 -3.53 -7.97
C SER A 85 19.67 -2.41 -8.21
N TRP A 86 18.39 -2.74 -8.32
CA TRP A 86 17.32 -1.77 -8.58
C TRP A 86 16.93 -1.04 -7.30
N THR A 87 16.91 0.29 -7.41
CA THR A 87 16.47 1.22 -6.37
C THR A 87 14.96 1.46 -6.45
N GLN A 88 14.37 2.14 -5.45
CA GLN A 88 12.96 2.57 -5.54
C GLN A 88 12.68 3.34 -6.84
N ALA A 89 13.60 4.21 -7.26
CA ALA A 89 13.42 5.03 -8.46
C ALA A 89 13.35 4.19 -9.74
N ASP A 90 14.11 3.10 -9.81
CA ASP A 90 14.11 2.18 -10.95
C ASP A 90 12.75 1.48 -11.09
N TYR A 91 12.19 1.00 -9.97
CA TYR A 91 10.86 0.39 -9.96
C TYR A 91 9.76 1.37 -10.35
N LEU A 92 9.79 2.59 -9.81
CA LEU A 92 8.82 3.63 -10.16
C LEU A 92 8.89 4.00 -11.65
N LYS A 93 10.09 4.01 -12.24
CA LYS A 93 10.28 4.22 -13.68
C LYS A 93 9.66 3.10 -14.51
N ILE A 94 9.86 1.84 -14.12
CA ILE A 94 9.25 0.68 -14.80
C ILE A 94 7.72 0.71 -14.63
N ALA A 95 7.22 1.03 -13.44
CA ALA A 95 5.78 1.14 -13.17
C ALA A 95 5.12 2.23 -14.03
N ALA A 96 5.76 3.40 -14.17
CA ALA A 96 5.29 4.47 -15.05
C ALA A 96 5.24 4.03 -16.53
N ALA A 97 6.28 3.34 -16.99
CA ALA A 97 6.31 2.80 -18.36
C ALA A 97 5.24 1.73 -18.59
N LEU A 98 5.04 0.84 -17.62
CA LEU A 98 3.99 -0.18 -17.69
C LEU A 98 2.60 0.45 -17.71
N SER A 99 2.36 1.49 -16.91
CA SER A 99 1.09 2.22 -16.92
C SER A 99 0.77 2.79 -18.30
N GLN A 100 1.77 3.45 -18.91
CA GLN A 100 1.63 4.01 -20.25
C GLN A 100 1.38 2.92 -21.31
N HIS A 101 2.03 1.76 -21.18
CA HIS A 101 1.87 0.63 -22.08
C HIS A 101 0.49 -0.04 -21.95
N ALA A 102 0.08 -0.33 -20.72
CA ALA A 102 -1.12 -1.10 -20.41
C ALA A 102 -2.42 -0.30 -20.60
N TRP A 103 -2.43 0.95 -20.15
CA TRP A 103 -3.65 1.76 -20.10
C TRP A 103 -3.64 2.96 -21.06
N GLY A 104 -2.52 3.21 -21.76
CA GLY A 104 -2.35 4.43 -22.54
C GLY A 104 -2.29 5.71 -21.68
N ASP A 105 -2.15 5.55 -20.36
CA ASP A 105 -2.29 6.61 -19.36
C ASP A 105 -1.02 6.74 -18.52
N GLN A 106 -0.70 7.98 -18.16
CA GLN A 106 0.41 8.26 -17.26
C GLN A 106 -0.06 8.11 -15.81
N LEU A 107 0.87 7.77 -14.91
CA LEU A 107 0.58 7.79 -13.48
C LEU A 107 0.45 9.23 -12.93
N GLU A 108 0.61 10.25 -13.77
CA GLU A 108 0.35 11.64 -13.39
C GLU A 108 -1.13 11.82 -12.98
N GLY A 109 -1.35 12.37 -11.79
CA GLY A 109 -2.69 12.51 -11.21
C GLY A 109 -3.25 11.25 -10.54
N TRP A 110 -2.52 10.13 -10.57
CA TRP A 110 -2.77 9.00 -9.69
C TRP A 110 -2.03 9.19 -8.35
N LYS A 111 -2.70 8.83 -7.26
CA LYS A 111 -2.14 8.88 -5.90
C LYS A 111 -1.71 7.47 -5.50
N ILE A 112 -0.61 7.33 -4.78
CA ILE A 112 -0.22 6.03 -4.22
C ILE A 112 -0.97 5.81 -2.91
N TYR A 113 -1.70 4.69 -2.83
CA TYR A 113 -2.39 4.22 -1.64
C TYR A 113 -1.45 3.39 -0.75
N SER A 114 -0.69 2.49 -1.38
CA SER A 114 0.30 1.65 -0.71
C SER A 114 1.46 1.34 -1.63
N LEU A 115 2.64 1.17 -1.03
CA LEU A 115 3.85 0.74 -1.70
C LEU A 115 4.57 -0.28 -0.81
N ASP A 116 4.85 -1.45 -1.37
CA ASP A 116 5.60 -2.52 -0.75
C ASP A 116 6.79 -2.85 -1.63
N ILE A 117 7.98 -2.86 -1.04
CA ILE A 117 9.21 -3.25 -1.70
C ILE A 117 9.96 -4.19 -0.76
N ASP A 118 10.33 -5.37 -1.23
CA ASP A 118 10.98 -6.38 -0.38
C ASP A 118 12.32 -6.83 -0.94
N ARG A 119 13.13 -7.40 -0.03
CA ARG A 119 14.41 -8.03 -0.36
C ARG A 119 14.68 -9.20 0.58
N ASN A 120 15.45 -10.16 0.09
CA ASN A 120 15.99 -11.25 0.88
C ASN A 120 17.21 -10.77 1.69
N CYS A 121 17.27 -11.12 2.97
CA CYS A 121 18.40 -10.78 3.85
C CYS A 121 19.74 -11.37 3.38
N ARG A 122 19.74 -12.41 2.53
CA ARG A 122 20.97 -12.97 1.95
C ARG A 122 21.56 -12.10 0.84
N ASN A 123 20.78 -11.19 0.27
CA ASN A 123 21.15 -10.34 -0.86
C ASN A 123 21.74 -8.99 -0.41
N LEU A 124 22.69 -9.00 0.54
CA LEU A 124 23.11 -7.81 1.32
C LEU A 124 23.59 -6.59 0.51
N ASN A 125 24.16 -6.80 -0.67
CA ASN A 125 24.67 -5.72 -1.53
C ASN A 125 23.82 -5.49 -2.78
N ALA A 126 22.62 -6.07 -2.82
CA ALA A 126 21.71 -5.90 -3.93
C ALA A 126 20.61 -4.89 -3.59
N GLY A 127 19.91 -4.45 -4.64
CA GLY A 127 18.72 -3.64 -4.51
C GLY A 127 17.55 -4.49 -4.01
N PHE A 128 16.35 -4.11 -4.38
CA PHE A 128 15.16 -4.85 -4.00
C PHE A 128 14.90 -6.05 -4.93
N ASP A 129 14.19 -7.05 -4.42
CA ASP A 129 13.84 -8.27 -5.14
C ASP A 129 12.43 -8.20 -5.74
N SER A 130 11.56 -7.35 -5.19
CA SER A 130 10.17 -7.22 -5.62
C SER A 130 9.58 -5.86 -5.28
N PHE A 131 8.57 -5.43 -6.04
CA PHE A 131 7.85 -4.19 -5.85
C PHE A 131 6.36 -4.40 -6.11
N ARG A 132 5.53 -3.76 -5.29
CA ARG A 132 4.09 -3.68 -5.45
C ARG A 132 3.61 -2.29 -5.08
N ALA A 133 2.92 -1.63 -6.00
CA ALA A 133 2.27 -0.36 -5.72
C ALA A 133 0.78 -0.41 -6.09
N THR A 134 -0.04 0.09 -5.18
CA THR A 134 -1.47 0.32 -5.42
C THR A 134 -1.67 1.81 -5.59
N TYR A 135 -2.18 2.18 -6.76
CA TYR A 135 -2.53 3.53 -7.14
C TYR A 135 -4.05 3.70 -7.05
N TYR A 136 -4.49 4.92 -6.78
CA TYR A 136 -5.89 5.28 -6.81
C TYR A 136 -6.12 6.67 -7.40
N LYS A 137 -7.35 6.87 -7.86
CA LYS A 137 -7.85 8.17 -8.32
C LYS A 137 -9.29 8.34 -7.89
N GLU A 138 -9.65 9.56 -7.52
CA GLU A 138 -11.04 9.93 -7.26
C GLU A 138 -11.78 10.17 -8.58
N THR A 139 -12.99 9.65 -8.69
CA THR A 139 -13.85 9.80 -9.87
C THR A 139 -15.32 9.83 -9.45
N THR A 140 -16.22 10.13 -10.40
CA THR A 140 -17.66 10.07 -10.20
C THR A 140 -18.25 9.04 -11.15
N ILE A 141 -18.90 8.00 -10.61
CA ILE A 141 -19.59 6.95 -11.37
C ILE A 141 -21.03 6.95 -10.93
N ASN A 142 -21.98 7.10 -11.86
CA ASN A 142 -23.42 7.14 -11.57
C ASN A 142 -23.82 8.20 -10.52
N SER A 143 -23.16 9.36 -10.52
CA SER A 143 -23.34 10.45 -9.53
C SER A 143 -22.84 10.14 -8.12
N GLU A 144 -22.10 9.06 -7.93
CA GLU A 144 -21.42 8.73 -6.68
C GLU A 144 -19.92 8.96 -6.81
N GLU A 145 -19.32 9.61 -5.81
CA GLU A 145 -17.87 9.70 -5.69
C GLU A 145 -17.29 8.31 -5.35
N ARG A 146 -16.28 7.90 -6.10
CA ARG A 146 -15.63 6.59 -5.95
C ARG A 146 -14.12 6.73 -6.10
N TYR A 147 -13.39 5.83 -5.45
CA TYR A 147 -11.98 5.59 -5.75
C TYR A 147 -11.89 4.47 -6.77
N ILE A 148 -11.24 4.70 -7.89
CA ILE A 148 -10.79 3.62 -8.78
C ILE A 148 -9.36 3.26 -8.45
N THR A 149 -9.01 1.98 -8.55
CA THR A 149 -7.68 1.49 -8.21
C THR A 149 -7.00 0.78 -9.35
N ARG A 150 -5.67 0.88 -9.36
CA ARG A 150 -4.76 0.15 -10.23
C ARG A 150 -3.65 -0.42 -9.38
N GLN A 151 -3.17 -1.59 -9.73
CA GLN A 151 -2.02 -2.20 -9.06
C GLN A 151 -0.96 -2.56 -10.08
N ILE A 152 0.30 -2.36 -9.71
CA ILE A 152 1.47 -2.81 -10.47
C ILE A 152 2.33 -3.66 -9.54
N ASP A 153 2.62 -4.89 -9.98
CA ASP A 153 3.59 -5.78 -9.36
C ASP A 153 4.79 -5.98 -10.30
N ILE A 154 6.00 -5.97 -9.76
CA ILE A 154 7.25 -6.13 -10.52
C ILE A 154 8.14 -7.15 -9.79
N PHE A 155 8.41 -8.27 -10.46
CA PHE A 155 9.22 -9.38 -9.96
C PHE A 155 10.39 -9.64 -10.92
N PRO A 156 11.51 -8.92 -10.79
CA PRO A 156 12.62 -9.03 -11.75
C PRO A 156 13.23 -10.44 -11.81
N LEU A 157 13.32 -11.18 -10.70
CA LEU A 157 13.81 -12.57 -10.73
C LEU A 157 12.90 -13.51 -11.52
N ALA A 158 11.59 -13.25 -11.49
CA ALA A 158 10.60 -13.95 -12.32
C ALA A 158 10.56 -13.41 -13.75
N LYS A 159 11.32 -12.34 -14.06
CA LYS A 159 11.24 -11.58 -15.30
C LYS A 159 9.81 -11.12 -15.60
N LEU A 160 9.04 -10.83 -14.57
CA LEU A 160 7.59 -10.65 -14.66
C LEU A 160 7.20 -9.26 -14.17
N VAL A 161 6.26 -8.65 -14.87
CA VAL A 161 5.47 -7.53 -14.36
C VAL A 161 3.99 -7.81 -14.59
N THR A 162 3.17 -7.38 -13.65
CA THR A 162 1.72 -7.55 -13.70
C THR A 162 1.06 -6.20 -13.47
N TRP A 163 0.04 -5.89 -14.24
CA TRP A 163 -0.90 -4.84 -13.87
C TRP A 163 -2.26 -5.43 -13.54
N ARG A 164 -2.99 -4.76 -12.64
CA ARG A 164 -4.38 -5.08 -12.28
C ARG A 164 -5.23 -3.81 -12.24
N ASP A 165 -6.49 -3.92 -12.66
CA ASP A 165 -7.47 -2.82 -12.57
C ASP A 165 -8.91 -3.33 -12.38
N GLY A 166 -9.88 -2.43 -12.51
CA GLY A 166 -11.30 -2.79 -12.47
C GLY A 166 -11.83 -3.02 -11.05
N ALA A 167 -11.12 -2.49 -10.05
CA ALA A 167 -11.58 -2.37 -8.68
C ALA A 167 -11.94 -0.91 -8.37
N ASP A 168 -13.11 -0.71 -7.77
CA ASP A 168 -13.57 0.58 -7.30
C ASP A 168 -14.20 0.51 -5.90
N TYR A 169 -14.11 1.62 -5.17
CA TYR A 169 -14.50 1.73 -3.76
C TYR A 169 -15.33 2.98 -3.55
N PRO A 170 -16.32 2.96 -2.65
CA PRO A 170 -17.07 4.16 -2.31
C PRO A 170 -16.17 5.22 -1.67
N HIS A 171 -16.35 6.49 -2.03
CA HIS A 171 -15.70 7.59 -1.34
C HIS A 171 -16.34 7.79 0.04
N SER A 172 -15.60 7.50 1.11
CA SER A 172 -16.08 7.69 2.49
C SER A 172 -15.60 9.00 3.07
N PHE A 173 -16.54 9.92 3.36
CA PHE A 173 -16.22 11.18 4.04
C PHE A 173 -15.64 10.96 5.45
N LEU A 174 -16.01 9.86 6.13
CA LEU A 174 -15.52 9.56 7.48
C LEU A 174 -14.11 8.97 7.48
N LYS A 175 -13.68 8.37 6.36
CA LYS A 175 -12.37 7.73 6.20
C LYS A 175 -11.84 8.00 4.78
N PRO A 176 -11.56 9.26 4.42
CA PRO A 176 -11.03 9.57 3.11
C PRO A 176 -9.68 8.89 2.92
N TRP A 177 -9.39 8.48 1.70
CA TRP A 177 -8.05 8.04 1.35
C TRP A 177 -7.14 9.27 1.27
N HIS A 178 -5.95 9.14 1.81
CA HIS A 178 -4.94 10.19 1.84
C HIS A 178 -3.81 9.76 0.93
N ALA A 179 -3.39 10.67 0.06
CA ALA A 179 -2.30 10.40 -0.86
C ALA A 179 -1.00 10.25 -0.09
N VAL A 180 -0.17 9.30 -0.50
CA VAL A 180 1.26 9.44 -0.30
C VAL A 180 1.77 10.51 -1.27
N ASP A 181 2.41 11.55 -0.75
CA ASP A 181 3.04 12.59 -1.56
C ASP A 181 4.56 12.41 -1.59
N PHE A 182 5.03 11.61 -2.55
CA PHE A 182 6.46 11.35 -2.74
C PHE A 182 7.26 12.61 -3.07
N ASN A 183 6.66 13.67 -3.62
CA ASN A 183 7.39 14.88 -3.99
C ASN A 183 7.92 15.62 -2.75
N ASN A 184 7.27 15.43 -1.61
CA ASN A 184 7.68 16.03 -0.35
C ASN A 184 8.56 15.10 0.49
N PHE A 185 8.74 13.85 0.08
CA PHE A 185 9.57 12.90 0.81
C PHE A 185 11.04 13.23 0.59
N LYS A 186 11.79 13.30 1.68
CA LYS A 186 13.25 13.43 1.65
C LYS A 186 13.96 12.10 1.83
N ILE A 187 13.24 11.09 2.30
CA ILE A 187 13.75 9.74 2.57
C ILE A 187 13.04 8.79 1.62
N THR A 188 13.81 8.11 0.78
CA THR A 188 13.34 7.02 -0.09
C THR A 188 13.22 5.70 0.67
N ALA A 189 12.65 4.67 0.05
CA ALA A 189 12.68 3.30 0.58
C ALA A 189 14.12 2.79 0.78
N ASP A 190 15.03 3.13 -0.14
CA ASP A 190 16.46 2.80 -0.05
C ASP A 190 17.09 3.41 1.21
N GLU A 191 16.85 4.70 1.46
CA GLU A 191 17.37 5.42 2.62
C GLU A 191 16.68 4.98 3.93
N ALA A 192 15.38 4.71 3.90
CA ALA A 192 14.65 4.17 5.05
C ALA A 192 15.21 2.81 5.49
N LEU A 193 15.54 1.95 4.52
CA LEU A 193 16.20 0.68 4.78
C LEU A 193 17.61 0.87 5.36
N GLN A 194 18.38 1.80 4.79
CA GLN A 194 19.72 2.12 5.33
C GLN A 194 19.62 2.57 6.79
N ILE A 195 18.69 3.49 7.12
CA ILE A 195 18.45 3.94 8.50
C ILE A 195 18.10 2.75 9.39
N ALA A 196 17.27 1.81 8.94
CA ALA A 196 16.92 0.63 9.72
C ALA A 196 18.12 -0.30 9.96
N GLU A 197 18.94 -0.58 8.93
CA GLU A 197 20.15 -1.40 9.04
C GLU A 197 21.15 -0.79 10.03
N GLU A 198 21.39 0.53 9.94
CA GLU A 198 22.29 1.27 10.83
C GLU A 198 21.83 1.30 12.30
N ASN A 199 20.54 1.04 12.54
CA ASN A 199 19.90 1.12 13.87
C ASN A 199 19.39 -0.22 14.39
N GLY A 200 20.09 -1.30 14.04
CA GLY A 200 19.89 -2.64 14.60
C GLY A 200 19.35 -3.68 13.62
N GLY A 201 19.01 -3.27 12.39
CA GLY A 201 18.60 -4.20 11.34
C GLY A 201 19.68 -5.22 10.99
N VAL A 202 20.96 -4.79 10.94
CA VAL A 202 22.11 -5.69 10.74
C VAL A 202 22.15 -6.78 11.81
N ASP A 203 22.06 -6.38 13.08
CA ASP A 203 22.09 -7.32 14.20
C ASP A 203 20.88 -8.27 14.16
N ALA A 204 19.72 -7.74 13.77
CA ALA A 204 18.48 -8.48 13.68
C ALA A 204 18.58 -9.61 12.63
N ARG A 205 19.07 -9.33 11.42
CA ARG A 205 19.27 -10.36 10.39
C ARG A 205 20.43 -11.31 10.69
N LEU A 206 21.50 -10.85 11.36
CA LEU A 206 22.60 -11.73 11.75
C LEU A 206 22.16 -12.78 12.79
N LYS A 207 21.22 -12.43 13.68
CA LYS A 207 20.63 -13.39 14.65
C LYS A 207 19.91 -14.56 13.98
N SER A 208 19.36 -14.35 12.78
CA SER A 208 18.70 -15.40 11.99
C SER A 208 19.61 -15.99 10.91
N ASN A 209 20.93 -15.79 10.96
CA ASN A 209 21.85 -16.22 9.90
C ASN A 209 21.46 -15.70 8.50
N ASN A 210 20.86 -14.50 8.45
CA ASN A 210 20.27 -13.89 7.25
C ASN A 210 19.12 -14.72 6.63
N GLU A 211 18.47 -15.60 7.41
CA GLU A 211 17.27 -16.34 7.00
C GLU A 211 16.02 -15.49 7.26
N CYS A 212 15.95 -14.34 6.61
CA CYS A 212 14.83 -13.42 6.68
C CYS A 212 14.54 -12.74 5.35
N MET A 213 13.38 -12.11 5.29
CA MET A 213 12.96 -11.10 4.32
C MET A 213 12.88 -9.76 5.03
N ILE A 214 13.15 -8.70 4.28
CA ILE A 214 12.97 -7.32 4.70
C ILE A 214 11.89 -6.73 3.81
N LEU A 215 10.81 -6.24 4.41
CA LEU A 215 9.76 -5.50 3.73
C LEU A 215 9.88 -4.02 4.11
N VAL A 216 10.10 -3.17 3.11
CA VAL A 216 9.99 -1.72 3.21
C VAL A 216 8.63 -1.34 2.67
N SER A 217 7.74 -0.92 3.56
CA SER A 217 6.35 -0.65 3.23
C SER A 217 5.94 0.76 3.59
N LEU A 218 5.01 1.29 2.82
CA LEU A 218 4.38 2.57 3.04
C LEU A 218 2.88 2.39 2.85
N TYR A 219 2.16 2.56 3.95
CA TYR A 219 0.70 2.49 3.97
C TYR A 219 0.13 3.79 4.50
N GLN A 220 -1.00 4.20 3.95
CA GLN A 220 -1.77 5.34 4.47
C GLN A 220 -2.03 5.22 5.99
N ARG A 221 -2.34 4.00 6.48
CA ARG A 221 -2.63 3.74 7.89
C ARG A 221 -1.45 4.03 8.83
N ASN A 222 -0.21 3.96 8.32
CA ASN A 222 1.00 4.18 9.11
C ASN A 222 1.37 5.66 9.22
N GLN A 223 0.41 6.57 9.04
CA GLN A 223 0.65 8.02 9.03
C GLN A 223 1.69 8.41 7.96
N ASN A 224 1.70 7.68 6.83
CA ASN A 224 2.70 7.82 5.77
C ASN A 224 4.15 7.67 6.26
N LYS A 225 4.41 6.84 7.28
CA LYS A 225 5.76 6.46 7.69
C LYS A 225 6.23 5.23 6.93
N TRP A 226 7.50 5.23 6.56
CA TRP A 226 8.17 4.00 6.11
C TRP A 226 8.18 3.00 7.26
N SER A 227 7.67 1.80 7.01
CA SER A 227 7.78 0.66 7.92
C SER A 227 8.75 -0.34 7.32
N VAL A 228 9.92 -0.47 7.93
CA VAL A 228 10.93 -1.47 7.57
C VAL A 228 10.82 -2.63 8.54
N THR A 229 10.34 -3.77 8.07
CA THR A 229 10.05 -4.94 8.90
C THR A 229 10.90 -6.13 8.44
N TYR A 230 11.52 -6.82 9.39
CA TYR A 230 12.29 -8.04 9.15
C TYR A 230 11.42 -9.22 9.62
N TYR A 231 11.33 -10.29 8.86
CA TYR A 231 10.46 -11.46 9.15
C TYR A 231 10.94 -12.70 8.37
N PRO A 232 10.45 -13.93 8.62
CA PRO A 232 9.60 -14.35 9.74
C PRO A 232 10.38 -14.66 11.02
N LEU A 233 11.68 -14.97 10.93
CA LEU A 233 12.48 -15.45 12.07
C LEU A 233 13.07 -14.33 12.94
N VAL A 234 12.73 -13.09 12.65
CA VAL A 234 13.27 -11.89 13.30
C VAL A 234 12.08 -10.99 13.62
N SER A 235 12.00 -10.47 14.85
CA SER A 235 10.99 -9.47 15.24
C SER A 235 11.68 -8.11 15.38
N PHE A 236 11.98 -7.48 14.24
CA PHE A 236 12.53 -6.13 14.19
C PHE A 236 11.70 -5.29 13.23
N GLN A 237 11.29 -4.12 13.71
CA GLN A 237 10.61 -3.12 12.89
C GLN A 237 11.16 -1.73 13.18
N ALA A 238 11.39 -0.95 12.12
CA ALA A 238 11.67 0.46 12.21
C ALA A 238 10.55 1.26 11.52
N LEU A 239 10.00 2.24 12.21
CA LEU A 239 9.12 3.25 11.61
C LEU A 239 9.92 4.52 11.38
N ILE A 240 10.12 4.91 10.13
CA ILE A 240 10.91 6.07 9.71
C ILE A 240 10.01 7.14 9.10
N ASN A 241 10.19 8.38 9.55
CA ASN A 241 9.51 9.55 9.02
C ASN A 241 10.12 9.93 7.65
N PRO A 242 9.33 9.94 6.57
CA PRO A 242 9.84 10.18 5.23
C PRO A 242 10.33 11.62 4.98
N TYR A 243 9.99 12.57 5.85
CA TYR A 243 10.31 13.99 5.65
C TYR A 243 11.63 14.43 6.29
N ASN A 244 12.10 13.70 7.31
CA ASN A 244 13.27 14.10 8.10
C ASN A 244 14.15 12.93 8.58
N GLY A 245 13.74 11.67 8.34
CA GLY A 245 14.51 10.49 8.76
C GLY A 245 14.41 10.14 10.25
N GLU A 246 13.62 10.86 11.04
CA GLU A 246 13.37 10.49 12.44
C GLU A 246 12.73 9.10 12.50
N PHE A 247 13.25 8.24 13.38
CA PHE A 247 12.82 6.84 13.43
C PHE A 247 12.47 6.38 14.84
N LYS A 248 11.66 5.31 14.90
CA LYS A 248 11.36 4.56 16.12
C LYS A 248 11.54 3.07 15.85
N ILE A 249 12.32 2.41 16.69
CA ILE A 249 12.55 0.97 16.63
C ILE A 249 11.60 0.22 17.56
N PHE A 250 11.08 -0.90 17.08
CA PHE A 250 10.27 -1.84 17.82
C PHE A 250 10.97 -3.20 17.73
N ASN A 251 11.42 -3.68 18.89
CA ASN A 251 11.96 -5.02 19.05
C ASN A 251 10.96 -5.79 19.90
N GLU A 252 10.37 -6.86 19.36
CA GLU A 252 9.69 -7.81 20.22
C GLU A 252 10.77 -8.70 20.83
N LEU A 253 11.03 -8.49 22.12
CA LEU A 253 11.82 -9.42 22.93
C LEU A 253 10.99 -10.70 23.07
N HIS A 254 11.25 -11.68 22.21
CA HIS A 254 10.86 -13.07 22.45
C HIS A 254 11.88 -13.74 23.36
#